data_AF-B2BE71-F1
#
_entry.id   AF-B2BE71-F1
#
_cell.length_a   1.000
_cell.length_b   1.000
_cell.length_c   1.000
_cell.angle_alpha   90.00
_cell.angle_beta   90.00
_cell.angle_gamma   90.00
#
_symmetry.space_group_name_H-M   'P 1'
#
loop_
_entity.id
_entity.type
_entity.pdbx_description
1 polymer ?
#
loop_
_entity_poly.entity_id
_entity_poly.type
_entity_poly.pdbx_seq_one_letter_code
_entity_poly.pdbx_strand_id
1 'polypeptide(L)'
;ALVHSSTLVTAGIYLLIRFNNLLLDLFMLKILLLLSGLTMFMAGITANYEFDLKKIIALSTLSQLGLMMSILSMGLPDLAFFHLLTHAMFKALLFMCAGVVIHMMNNIQDIRYMGGISYYLPFTSLCLNISNMALCGIPFLAGFYSKDMILELVSLSYLNMFIFFLYYISTGLTMYYSFRLMMYLMINDFNLLSIYNLYDEDFIMLKSMFTLLFMSVVSGSFLSWLIFSYPYMIYLPFNLKMMVIYVSLLGMLMGYLVSNMKIYSLNKFLSTYTLSNFLSLMWFMPNLSTYGLSYNFLNFGQNLLKIVD
;
A
#
# COMPACT_ATOMS: atom_id res chain seq x y z
N ALA A 1 -3.25 -13.01 -4.69
CA ALA A 1 -4.41 -12.11 -4.67
C ALA A 1 -5.36 -12.35 -3.48
N LEU A 2 -5.60 -13.60 -3.04
CA LEU A 2 -6.63 -13.84 -2.02
C LEU A 2 -6.08 -13.81 -0.58
N VAL A 3 -5.10 -14.67 -0.26
CA VAL A 3 -4.67 -14.89 1.13
C VAL A 3 -3.95 -13.66 1.70
N HIS A 4 -2.83 -13.25 1.09
CA HIS A 4 -1.93 -12.24 1.66
C HIS A 4 -2.34 -10.78 1.42
N SER A 5 -3.43 -10.53 0.71
CA SER A 5 -3.81 -9.16 0.34
C SER A 5 -5.21 -8.75 0.75
N SER A 6 -6.16 -9.68 0.89
CA SER A 6 -7.55 -9.32 1.21
C SER A 6 -8.17 -10.10 2.37
N THR A 7 -7.70 -11.31 2.69
CA THR A 7 -8.41 -12.21 3.63
C THR A 7 -7.64 -12.54 4.91
N LEU A 8 -6.40 -13.06 4.81
CA LEU A 8 -5.66 -13.47 6.00
C LEU A 8 -5.20 -12.26 6.80
N VAL A 9 -4.66 -11.27 6.10
CA VAL A 9 -4.06 -10.10 6.77
C VAL A 9 -5.11 -9.18 7.39
N THR A 10 -6.36 -9.25 6.91
CA THR A 10 -7.50 -8.49 7.45
C THR A 10 -8.21 -9.20 8.60
N ALA A 11 -7.95 -10.50 8.85
CA ALA A 11 -8.61 -11.26 9.92
C ALA A 11 -8.33 -10.66 11.31
N GLY A 12 -7.10 -10.23 11.58
CA GLY A 12 -6.74 -9.55 12.83
C GLY A 12 -7.45 -8.20 13.00
N ILE A 13 -7.57 -7.44 11.91
CA ILE A 13 -8.30 -6.16 11.88
C ILE A 13 -9.78 -6.40 12.18
N TYR A 14 -10.37 -7.41 11.54
CA TYR A 14 -11.77 -7.76 11.74
C TYR A 14 -12.08 -8.22 13.16
N LEU A 15 -11.16 -8.98 13.79
CA LEU A 15 -11.27 -9.32 15.21
C LEU A 15 -11.28 -8.05 16.08
N LEU A 16 -10.36 -7.12 15.83
CA LEU A 16 -10.30 -5.87 16.59
C LEU A 16 -11.53 -4.98 16.34
N ILE A 17 -12.09 -4.95 15.13
CA ILE A 17 -13.38 -4.29 14.86
C ILE A 17 -14.48 -4.85 15.77
N ARG A 18 -14.57 -6.18 15.90
CA ARG A 18 -15.60 -6.83 16.72
C ARG A 18 -15.47 -6.53 18.21
N PHE A 19 -14.24 -6.41 18.72
CA PHE A 19 -13.98 -6.12 20.13
C PHE A 19 -13.71 -4.64 20.40
N ASN A 20 -13.90 -3.74 19.43
CA ASN A 20 -13.50 -2.35 19.56
C ASN A 20 -14.19 -1.67 20.74
N ASN A 21 -15.49 -1.93 20.96
CA ASN A 21 -16.24 -1.35 22.07
C ASN A 21 -15.65 -1.66 23.45
N LEU A 22 -14.95 -2.79 23.62
CA LEU A 22 -14.27 -3.16 24.86
C LEU A 22 -12.86 -2.55 24.96
N LEU A 23 -12.24 -2.25 23.83
CA LEU A 23 -10.87 -1.76 23.73
C LEU A 23 -10.78 -0.24 23.80
N LEU A 24 -11.88 0.46 23.50
CA LEU A 24 -11.98 1.92 23.60
C LEU A 24 -11.42 2.42 24.95
N ASP A 25 -10.69 3.53 24.89
CA ASP A 25 -10.03 4.21 26.02
C ASP A 25 -8.86 3.48 26.71
N LEU A 26 -8.56 2.22 26.36
CA LEU A 26 -7.37 1.54 26.89
C LEU A 26 -6.08 2.21 26.39
N PHE A 27 -5.09 2.32 27.30
CA PHE A 27 -3.74 2.81 26.95
C PHE A 27 -3.11 2.01 25.80
N MET A 28 -3.45 0.72 25.68
CA MET A 28 -2.98 -0.15 24.61
C MET A 28 -3.39 0.33 23.21
N LEU A 29 -4.57 0.96 23.04
CA LEU A 29 -4.94 1.54 21.75
C LEU A 29 -4.07 2.74 21.39
N LYS A 30 -3.62 3.54 22.36
CA LYS A 30 -2.69 4.65 22.10
C LYS A 30 -1.32 4.15 21.63
N ILE A 31 -0.83 3.04 22.21
CA ILE A 31 0.39 2.38 21.73
C ILE A 31 0.17 1.83 20.32
N LEU A 32 -0.97 1.16 20.08
CA LEU A 32 -1.33 0.62 18.78
C LEU A 32 -1.38 1.72 17.70
N LEU A 33 -1.90 2.89 18.03
CA LEU A 33 -1.93 4.05 17.14
C LEU A 33 -0.53 4.47 16.69
N LEU A 34 0.43 4.53 17.61
CA LEU A 34 1.81 4.86 17.29
C LEU A 34 2.47 3.78 16.43
N LEU A 35 2.33 2.50 16.82
CA LEU A 35 2.91 1.38 16.09
C LEU A 35 2.33 1.28 14.67
N SER A 36 1.02 1.41 14.53
CA SER A 36 0.34 1.40 13.24
C SER A 36 0.75 2.58 12.36
N GLY A 37 0.86 3.80 12.90
CA GLY A 37 1.41 4.95 12.18
C GLY A 37 2.86 4.74 11.70
N LEU A 38 3.71 4.14 12.54
CA LEU A 38 5.10 3.80 12.17
C LEU A 38 5.14 2.72 11.08
N THR A 39 4.29 1.68 11.16
CA THR A 39 4.20 0.66 10.10
C THR A 39 3.75 1.25 8.77
N MET A 40 2.79 2.18 8.79
CA MET A 40 2.33 2.86 7.59
C MET A 40 3.46 3.63 6.90
N PHE A 41 4.23 4.39 7.67
CA PHE A 41 5.37 5.15 7.20
C PHE A 41 6.51 4.26 6.69
N MET A 42 6.89 3.23 7.45
CA MET A 42 7.96 2.31 7.13
C MET A 42 7.66 1.51 5.86
N ALA A 43 6.43 1.00 5.68
CA ALA A 43 6.02 0.37 4.43
C ALA A 43 6.04 1.35 3.24
N GLY A 44 5.58 2.59 3.46
CA GLY A 44 5.58 3.62 2.42
C GLY A 44 6.98 3.94 1.91
N ILE A 45 7.97 4.05 2.81
CA ILE A 45 9.36 4.31 2.41
C ILE A 45 9.95 3.11 1.67
N THR A 46 9.86 1.92 2.26
CA THR A 46 10.45 0.69 1.69
C THR A 46 9.88 0.39 0.29
N ALA A 47 8.58 0.63 0.07
CA ALA A 47 7.94 0.47 -1.24
C ALA A 47 8.55 1.37 -2.33
N ASN A 48 9.14 2.51 -1.97
CA ASN A 48 9.81 3.42 -2.91
C ASN A 48 11.22 2.97 -3.30
N TYR A 49 11.82 2.05 -2.54
CA TYR A 49 13.15 1.49 -2.83
C TYR A 49 13.08 0.10 -3.46
N GLU A 50 11.98 -0.61 -3.28
CA GLU A 50 11.79 -1.95 -3.87
C GLU A 50 11.58 -1.89 -5.39
N PHE A 51 12.05 -2.91 -6.10
CA PHE A 51 11.88 -3.07 -7.55
C PHE A 51 11.06 -4.31 -7.93
N ASP A 52 10.87 -5.26 -7.02
CA ASP A 52 9.98 -6.40 -7.27
C ASP A 52 8.52 -5.96 -7.24
N LEU A 53 7.81 -6.14 -8.35
CA LEU A 53 6.41 -5.72 -8.52
C LEU A 53 5.51 -6.27 -7.41
N LYS A 54 5.63 -7.57 -7.08
CA LYS A 54 4.83 -8.18 -6.00
C LYS A 54 5.14 -7.59 -4.63
N LYS A 55 6.40 -7.27 -4.33
CA LYS A 55 6.81 -6.68 -3.04
C LYS A 55 6.29 -5.25 -2.90
N ILE A 56 6.30 -4.46 -3.96
CA ILE A 56 5.72 -3.11 -3.96
C ILE A 56 4.21 -3.19 -3.65
N ILE A 57 3.48 -4.11 -4.27
CA ILE A 57 2.05 -4.28 -4.00
C ILE A 57 1.80 -4.81 -2.57
N ALA A 58 2.66 -5.71 -2.06
CA ALA A 58 2.57 -6.20 -0.69
C ALA A 58 2.86 -5.10 0.36
N LEU A 59 3.90 -4.29 0.18
CA LEU A 59 4.21 -3.16 1.06
C LEU A 59 3.11 -2.09 1.02
N SER A 60 2.50 -1.90 -0.14
CA SER A 60 1.32 -1.04 -0.24
C SER A 60 0.06 -1.64 0.40
N THR A 61 -0.02 -2.95 0.67
CA THR A 61 -1.04 -3.51 1.57
C THR A 61 -0.67 -3.29 3.03
N LEU A 62 0.60 -3.47 3.42
CA LEU A 62 1.07 -3.25 4.78
C LEU A 62 0.83 -1.80 5.24
N SER A 63 1.05 -0.82 4.36
CA SER A 63 0.74 0.57 4.67
C SER A 63 -0.76 0.82 4.88
N GLN A 64 -1.64 0.28 4.02
CA GLN A 64 -3.08 0.44 4.18
C GLN A 64 -3.64 -0.32 5.40
N LEU A 65 -3.03 -1.45 5.76
CA LEU A 65 -3.35 -2.16 7.01
C LEU A 65 -2.92 -1.35 8.23
N GLY A 66 -1.75 -0.70 8.17
CA GLY A 66 -1.33 0.29 9.17
C GLY A 66 -2.38 1.39 9.32
N LEU A 67 -2.92 1.89 8.20
CA LEU A 67 -3.99 2.89 8.18
C LEU A 67 -5.30 2.37 8.80
N MET A 68 -5.72 1.15 8.48
CA MET A 68 -6.90 0.52 9.10
C MET A 68 -6.74 0.35 10.62
N MET A 69 -5.58 -0.12 11.07
CA MET A 69 -5.28 -0.33 12.49
C MET A 69 -5.23 0.98 13.26
N SER A 70 -4.71 2.04 12.63
CA SER A 70 -4.62 3.35 13.24
C SER A 70 -6.00 4.02 13.37
N ILE A 71 -6.93 3.81 12.43
CA ILE A 71 -8.33 4.24 12.58
C ILE A 71 -9.03 3.51 13.73
N LEU A 72 -8.83 2.19 13.83
CA LEU A 72 -9.42 1.41 14.92
C LEU A 72 -9.00 1.95 16.27
N SER A 73 -7.72 2.30 16.42
CA SER A 73 -7.22 2.90 17.65
C SER A 73 -7.78 4.29 17.97
N MET A 74 -8.35 5.00 16.98
CA MET A 74 -9.09 6.25 17.19
C MET A 74 -10.55 6.04 17.57
N GLY A 75 -11.02 4.78 17.61
CA GLY A 75 -12.37 4.45 18.00
C GLY A 75 -13.41 4.53 16.86
N LEU A 76 -12.97 4.44 15.60
CA LEU A 76 -13.83 4.57 14.42
C LEU A 76 -13.95 3.23 13.65
N PRO A 77 -14.63 2.20 14.19
CA PRO A 77 -14.64 0.85 13.61
C PRO A 77 -15.38 0.77 12.28
N ASP A 78 -16.45 1.56 12.09
CA ASP A 78 -17.26 1.56 10.86
C ASP A 78 -16.44 2.04 9.65
N LEU A 79 -15.59 3.05 9.85
CA LEU A 79 -14.69 3.58 8.82
C LEU A 79 -13.56 2.60 8.50
N ALA A 80 -13.00 1.93 9.52
CA ALA A 80 -12.01 0.90 9.30
C ALA A 80 -12.59 -0.27 8.50
N PHE A 81 -13.83 -0.70 8.81
CA PHE A 81 -14.52 -1.74 8.07
C PHE A 81 -14.84 -1.33 6.62
N PHE A 82 -15.33 -0.10 6.42
CA PHE A 82 -15.58 0.45 5.09
C PHE A 82 -14.30 0.51 4.24
N HIS A 83 -13.19 0.96 4.82
CA HIS A 83 -11.90 0.98 4.12
C HIS A 83 -11.40 -0.44 3.83
N LEU A 84 -11.56 -1.39 4.75
CA LEU A 84 -11.20 -2.80 4.55
C LEU A 84 -11.91 -3.40 3.32
N LEU A 85 -13.22 -3.16 3.17
CA LEU A 85 -14.00 -3.66 2.03
C LEU A 85 -13.56 -3.04 0.71
N THR A 86 -13.45 -1.71 0.66
CA THR A 86 -13.02 -1.01 -0.57
C THR A 86 -11.58 -1.40 -0.95
N HIS A 87 -10.68 -1.51 0.03
CA HIS A 87 -9.30 -1.98 -0.16
C HIS A 87 -9.22 -3.39 -0.73
N ALA A 88 -10.03 -4.33 -0.21
CA ALA A 88 -10.04 -5.69 -0.72
C ALA A 88 -10.36 -5.75 -2.22
N MET A 89 -11.30 -4.92 -2.70
CA MET A 89 -11.70 -4.87 -4.11
C MET A 89 -10.57 -4.38 -5.03
N PHE A 90 -10.02 -3.18 -4.79
CA PHE A 90 -8.98 -2.65 -5.69
C PHE A 90 -7.64 -3.35 -5.54
N LYS A 91 -7.31 -3.93 -4.36
CA LYS A 91 -6.09 -4.74 -4.21
C LYS A 91 -6.19 -6.07 -4.91
N ALA A 92 -7.35 -6.73 -4.90
CA ALA A 92 -7.55 -7.95 -5.66
C ALA A 92 -7.31 -7.70 -7.15
N LEU A 93 -7.82 -6.58 -7.68
CA LEU A 93 -7.57 -6.14 -9.05
C LEU A 93 -6.07 -5.91 -9.31
N LEU A 94 -5.37 -5.16 -8.45
CA LEU A 94 -3.93 -4.92 -8.58
C LEU A 94 -3.11 -6.21 -8.64
N PHE A 95 -3.36 -7.16 -7.72
CA PHE A 95 -2.63 -8.43 -7.70
C PHE A 95 -2.98 -9.33 -8.89
N MET A 96 -4.19 -9.23 -9.43
CA MET A 96 -4.59 -9.97 -10.62
C MET A 96 -3.87 -9.42 -11.86
N CYS A 97 -3.92 -8.11 -12.09
CA CYS A 97 -3.20 -7.45 -13.19
C CYS A 97 -1.68 -7.69 -13.11
N ALA A 98 -1.11 -7.58 -11.90
CA ALA A 98 0.28 -7.92 -11.62
C ALA A 98 0.62 -9.37 -11.99
N GLY A 99 -0.28 -10.32 -11.70
CA GLY A 99 -0.12 -11.72 -12.06
C GLY A 99 -0.06 -11.92 -13.57
N VAL A 100 -0.94 -11.23 -14.32
CA VAL A 100 -0.92 -11.24 -15.78
C VAL A 100 0.40 -10.71 -16.31
N VAL A 101 0.80 -9.51 -15.87
CA VAL A 101 2.07 -8.90 -16.31
C VAL A 101 3.25 -9.83 -16.05
N ILE A 102 3.34 -10.45 -14.87
CA ILE A 102 4.45 -11.36 -14.54
C ILE A 102 4.43 -12.63 -15.38
N HIS A 103 3.24 -13.18 -15.66
CA HIS A 103 3.09 -14.34 -16.54
C HIS A 103 3.56 -14.01 -17.96
N MET A 104 3.12 -12.86 -18.50
CA MET A 104 3.51 -12.40 -19.83
C MET A 104 5.00 -12.07 -19.95
N MET A 105 5.65 -11.73 -18.84
CA MET A 105 7.10 -11.48 -18.77
C MET A 105 7.91 -12.72 -18.35
N ASN A 106 7.41 -13.95 -18.57
CA ASN A 106 8.08 -15.21 -18.23
C ASN A 106 8.60 -15.25 -16.78
N ASN A 107 7.77 -14.85 -15.81
CA ASN A 107 8.08 -14.80 -14.38
C ASN A 107 9.12 -13.77 -13.94
N ILE A 108 9.55 -12.84 -14.81
CA ILE A 108 10.32 -11.68 -14.38
C ILE A 108 9.41 -10.74 -13.59
N GLN A 109 9.83 -10.39 -12.36
CA GLN A 109 9.04 -9.56 -11.45
C GLN A 109 9.64 -8.16 -11.24
N ASP A 110 10.88 -7.96 -11.64
CA ASP A 110 11.60 -6.70 -11.46
C ASP A 110 11.11 -5.67 -12.50
N ILE A 111 10.56 -4.55 -12.01
CA ILE A 111 9.97 -3.50 -12.83
C ILE A 111 10.98 -2.80 -13.76
N ARG A 112 12.30 -2.95 -13.51
CA ARG A 112 13.35 -2.33 -14.33
C ARG A 112 13.49 -2.96 -15.72
N TYR A 113 13.16 -4.24 -15.81
CA TYR A 113 13.12 -5.00 -17.07
C TYR A 113 11.74 -4.95 -17.73
N MET A 114 10.79 -4.24 -17.14
CA MET A 114 9.47 -4.00 -17.72
C MET A 114 9.45 -2.62 -18.40
N GLY A 115 8.51 -2.43 -19.32
CA GLY A 115 8.31 -1.16 -20.02
C GLY A 115 7.23 -1.28 -21.09
N GLY A 116 6.60 -0.17 -21.44
CA GLY A 116 5.61 -0.03 -22.52
C GLY A 116 4.42 -1.01 -22.51
N ILE A 117 4.06 -1.62 -21.38
CA ILE A 117 2.99 -2.65 -21.31
C ILE A 117 1.66 -2.14 -21.88
N SER A 118 1.42 -0.82 -21.81
CA SER A 118 0.25 -0.14 -22.35
C SER A 118 -0.04 -0.43 -23.83
N TYR A 119 0.99 -0.63 -24.66
CA TYR A 119 0.79 -0.90 -26.09
C TYR A 119 0.44 -2.37 -26.38
N TYR A 120 0.93 -3.30 -25.56
CA TYR A 120 0.74 -4.74 -25.80
C TYR A 120 -0.45 -5.32 -25.03
N LEU A 121 -0.69 -4.85 -23.81
CA LEU A 121 -1.77 -5.33 -22.95
C LEU A 121 -2.64 -4.15 -22.49
N PRO A 122 -3.42 -3.54 -23.41
CA PRO A 122 -4.13 -2.30 -23.13
C PRO A 122 -5.19 -2.47 -22.03
N PHE A 123 -5.88 -3.62 -21.98
CA PHE A 123 -6.93 -3.85 -20.99
C PHE A 123 -6.38 -4.02 -19.56
N THR A 124 -5.36 -4.87 -19.37
CA THR A 124 -4.69 -4.97 -18.05
C THR A 124 -4.03 -3.66 -17.65
N SER A 125 -3.47 -2.90 -18.60
CA SER A 125 -2.89 -1.59 -18.30
C SER A 125 -3.93 -0.62 -17.73
N LEU A 126 -5.13 -0.60 -18.31
CA LEU A 126 -6.25 0.21 -17.83
C LEU A 126 -6.70 -0.24 -16.43
N CYS A 127 -6.85 -1.55 -16.22
CA CYS A 127 -7.22 -2.11 -14.91
C CYS A 127 -6.17 -1.79 -13.82
N LEU A 128 -4.89 -1.90 -14.16
CA LEU A 128 -3.79 -1.62 -13.24
C LEU A 128 -3.72 -0.12 -12.90
N ASN A 129 -3.94 0.76 -13.87
CA ASN A 129 -3.94 2.21 -13.63
C ASN A 129 -5.14 2.64 -12.79
N ILE A 130 -6.35 2.18 -13.10
CA ILE A 130 -7.56 2.51 -12.30
C ILE A 130 -7.41 2.03 -10.86
N SER A 131 -6.87 0.84 -10.65
CA SER A 131 -6.66 0.31 -9.30
C SER A 131 -5.54 1.01 -8.53
N ASN A 132 -4.46 1.44 -9.20
CA ASN A 132 -3.44 2.32 -8.62
C ASN A 132 -4.02 3.69 -8.24
N MET A 133 -4.85 4.28 -9.11
CA MET A 133 -5.54 5.54 -8.83
C MET A 133 -6.55 5.41 -7.67
N ALA A 134 -7.22 4.26 -7.54
CA ALA A 134 -8.09 3.98 -6.40
C ALA A 134 -7.28 3.90 -5.09
N LEU A 135 -6.10 3.26 -5.10
CA LEU A 135 -5.19 3.20 -3.94
C LEU A 135 -4.69 4.60 -3.51
N CYS A 136 -4.42 5.45 -4.50
CA CYS A 136 -4.06 6.84 -4.32
C CYS A 136 -5.15 7.65 -3.61
N GLY A 137 -6.42 7.34 -3.87
CA GLY A 137 -7.57 8.09 -3.38
C GLY A 137 -7.96 9.23 -4.31
N ILE A 138 -7.80 9.06 -5.64
CA ILE A 138 -8.27 10.06 -6.61
C ILE A 138 -9.79 10.19 -6.51
N PRO A 139 -10.34 11.43 -6.58
CA PRO A 139 -11.77 11.69 -6.47
C PRO A 139 -12.63 10.75 -7.32
N PHE A 140 -13.77 10.34 -6.76
CA PHE A 140 -14.78 9.44 -7.33
C PHE A 140 -14.42 7.95 -7.45
N LEU A 141 -13.17 7.53 -7.20
CA LEU A 141 -12.82 6.10 -7.10
C LEU A 141 -13.10 5.56 -5.68
N ALA A 142 -13.19 4.23 -5.53
CA ALA A 142 -13.61 3.65 -4.25
C ALA A 142 -12.70 4.02 -3.06
N GLY A 143 -11.40 4.22 -3.29
CA GLY A 143 -10.47 4.62 -2.24
C GLY A 143 -10.64 6.06 -1.76
N PHE A 144 -11.18 6.97 -2.57
CA PHE A 144 -11.43 8.35 -2.16
C PHE A 144 -12.46 8.42 -1.03
N TYR A 145 -13.59 7.74 -1.19
CA TYR A 145 -14.69 7.78 -0.22
C TYR A 145 -14.26 7.34 1.18
N SER A 146 -13.30 6.41 1.29
CA SER A 146 -12.78 5.97 2.58
C SER A 146 -11.57 6.79 3.02
N LYS A 147 -10.50 6.79 2.21
CA LYS A 147 -9.19 7.32 2.62
C LYS A 147 -9.21 8.83 2.86
N ASP A 148 -9.92 9.61 2.04
CA ASP A 148 -10.03 11.06 2.21
C ASP A 148 -10.79 11.39 3.50
N MET A 149 -11.93 10.74 3.70
CA MET A 149 -12.76 10.84 4.90
C MET A 149 -11.98 10.46 6.18
N ILE A 150 -11.14 9.44 6.12
CA ILE A 150 -10.26 9.06 7.23
C ILE A 150 -9.28 10.19 7.55
N LEU A 151 -8.59 10.75 6.56
CA LEU A 151 -7.59 11.80 6.78
C LEU A 151 -8.22 13.09 7.31
N GLU A 152 -9.46 13.40 6.91
CA GLU A 152 -10.21 14.51 7.47
C GLU A 152 -10.56 14.29 8.93
N LEU A 153 -11.02 13.10 9.31
CA LEU A 153 -11.30 12.78 10.70
C LEU A 153 -10.03 12.79 11.56
N VAL A 154 -8.90 12.35 11.02
CA VAL A 154 -7.58 12.48 11.67
C VAL A 154 -7.28 13.96 11.93
N SER A 155 -7.52 14.85 10.95
CA SER A 155 -7.27 16.28 11.12
C SER A 155 -8.22 16.99 12.08
N LEU A 156 -9.44 16.46 12.26
CA LEU A 156 -10.40 16.95 13.26
C LEU A 156 -10.06 16.47 14.67
N SER A 157 -9.54 15.26 14.79
CA SER A 157 -9.27 14.64 16.08
C SER A 157 -8.07 15.26 16.80
N TYR A 158 -8.11 15.25 18.14
CA TYR A 158 -7.04 15.76 18.99
C TYR A 158 -5.85 14.80 19.05
N LEU A 159 -5.09 14.72 17.96
CA LEU A 159 -3.91 13.87 17.84
C LEU A 159 -2.62 14.61 18.10
N ASN A 160 -1.60 13.86 18.50
CA ASN A 160 -0.25 14.39 18.61
C ASN A 160 0.29 14.79 17.21
N MET A 161 1.03 15.89 17.15
CA MET A 161 1.60 16.43 15.92
C MET A 161 2.47 15.40 15.18
N PHE A 162 3.18 14.55 15.92
CA PHE A 162 3.99 13.48 15.32
C PHE A 162 3.14 12.48 14.53
N ILE A 163 2.01 12.04 15.10
CA ILE A 163 1.09 11.10 14.46
C ILE A 163 0.47 11.75 13.22
N PHE A 164 0.07 13.03 13.33
CA PHE A 164 -0.42 13.81 12.21
C PHE A 164 0.58 13.79 11.04
N PHE A 165 1.86 14.07 11.28
CA PHE A 165 2.88 13.99 10.23
C PHE A 165 3.05 12.59 9.62
N LEU A 166 3.00 11.53 10.44
CA LEU A 166 3.08 10.16 9.94
C LEU A 166 1.97 9.85 8.93
N TYR A 167 0.72 10.27 9.20
CA TYR A 167 -0.41 10.08 8.27
C TYR A 167 -0.20 10.84 6.96
N TYR A 168 0.08 12.15 7.01
CA TYR A 168 0.21 12.91 5.77
C TYR A 168 1.43 12.46 4.96
N ILE A 169 2.61 12.34 5.57
CA ILE A 169 3.81 11.93 4.83
C ILE A 169 3.62 10.54 4.21
N SER A 170 3.06 9.58 4.95
CA SER A 170 2.79 8.25 4.40
C SER A 170 1.79 8.27 3.24
N THR A 171 0.76 9.12 3.28
CA THR A 171 -0.15 9.28 2.13
C THR A 171 0.57 9.85 0.91
N GLY A 172 1.48 10.81 1.09
CA GLY A 172 2.35 11.32 0.03
C GLY A 172 3.26 10.23 -0.54
N LEU A 173 3.84 9.38 0.32
CA LEU A 173 4.62 8.22 -0.10
C LEU A 173 3.79 7.21 -0.89
N THR A 174 2.49 7.05 -0.58
CA THR A 174 1.60 6.19 -1.37
C THR A 174 1.42 6.65 -2.80
N MET A 175 1.32 7.96 -3.01
CA MET A 175 1.31 8.54 -4.35
C MET A 175 2.66 8.39 -5.04
N TYR A 176 3.74 8.54 -4.27
CA TYR A 176 5.09 8.47 -4.81
C TYR A 176 5.37 7.08 -5.43
N TYR A 177 5.18 5.98 -4.68
CA TYR A 177 5.47 4.66 -5.24
C TYR A 177 4.48 4.22 -6.33
N SER A 178 3.23 4.68 -6.29
CA SER A 178 2.23 4.30 -7.30
C SER A 178 2.49 4.99 -8.63
N PHE A 179 2.84 6.29 -8.61
CA PHE A 179 3.27 7.01 -9.81
C PHE A 179 4.57 6.44 -10.36
N ARG A 180 5.54 6.09 -9.49
CA ARG A 180 6.76 5.40 -9.90
C ARG A 180 6.44 4.09 -10.62
N LEU A 181 5.56 3.25 -10.05
CA LEU A 181 5.14 1.98 -10.66
C LEU A 181 4.50 2.20 -12.04
N MET A 182 3.61 3.20 -12.16
CA MET A 182 2.97 3.53 -13.43
C MET A 182 3.99 3.96 -14.50
N MET A 183 4.97 4.79 -14.12
CA MET A 183 6.02 5.25 -15.05
C MET A 183 6.87 4.09 -15.57
N TYR A 184 7.36 3.21 -14.69
CA TYR A 184 8.18 2.06 -15.10
C TYR A 184 7.42 1.05 -15.96
N LEU A 185 6.16 0.75 -15.64
CA LEU A 185 5.40 -0.28 -16.36
C LEU A 185 4.81 0.22 -17.69
N MET A 186 4.28 1.45 -17.71
CA MET A 186 3.39 1.90 -18.78
C MET A 186 4.00 2.93 -19.72
N ILE A 187 4.83 3.83 -19.20
CA ILE A 187 5.28 5.04 -19.92
C ILE A 187 6.70 4.90 -20.43
N ASN A 188 7.58 4.30 -19.63
CA ASN A 188 8.97 4.10 -20.03
C ASN A 188 9.08 3.17 -21.23
N ASP A 189 10.15 3.38 -22.00
CA ASP A 189 10.47 2.58 -23.18
C ASP A 189 10.60 1.10 -22.85
N PHE A 190 10.40 0.27 -23.86
CA PHE A 190 10.49 -1.18 -23.75
C PHE A 190 11.92 -1.64 -23.41
N ASN A 191 12.12 -2.05 -22.15
CA ASN A 191 13.36 -2.68 -21.68
C ASN A 191 13.30 -4.21 -21.66
N LEU A 192 12.49 -4.78 -22.55
CA LEU A 192 12.24 -6.21 -22.66
C LEU A 192 13.32 -6.89 -23.50
N LEU A 193 13.72 -8.10 -23.09
CA LEU A 193 14.54 -9.00 -23.90
C LEU A 193 13.81 -9.33 -25.22
N SER A 194 14.54 -9.48 -26.31
CA SER A 194 14.00 -9.62 -27.68
C SER A 194 13.11 -10.85 -27.95
N ILE A 195 12.91 -11.73 -26.96
CA ILE A 195 12.28 -13.06 -27.12
C ILE A 195 10.85 -13.10 -26.52
N TYR A 196 10.31 -11.99 -26.02
CA TYR A 196 8.96 -12.01 -25.45
C TYR A 196 7.88 -12.14 -26.52
N ASN A 197 7.10 -13.21 -26.39
CA ASN A 197 5.88 -13.41 -27.14
C ASN A 197 4.71 -12.98 -26.24
N LEU A 198 4.30 -11.73 -26.37
CA LEU A 198 3.16 -11.18 -25.64
C LEU A 198 1.88 -11.64 -26.33
N TYR A 199 1.47 -12.88 -26.05
CA TYR A 199 0.21 -13.45 -26.53
C TYR A 199 -1.01 -12.97 -25.74
N ASP A 200 -2.17 -13.07 -26.38
CA ASP A 200 -3.47 -12.59 -25.89
C ASP A 200 -3.85 -13.07 -24.48
N GLU A 201 -4.60 -12.21 -23.79
CA GLU A 201 -5.14 -12.52 -22.46
C GLU A 201 -6.30 -13.52 -22.54
N ASP A 202 -6.25 -14.57 -21.73
CA ASP A 202 -7.34 -15.54 -21.60
C ASP A 202 -8.66 -14.85 -21.17
N PHE A 203 -9.76 -15.21 -21.84
CA PHE A 203 -11.08 -14.64 -21.57
C PHE A 203 -11.55 -14.79 -20.11
N ILE A 204 -11.19 -15.89 -19.45
CA ILE A 204 -11.55 -16.14 -18.04
C ILE A 204 -10.92 -15.08 -17.13
N MET A 205 -9.65 -14.76 -17.39
CA MET A 205 -8.89 -13.77 -16.64
C MET A 205 -9.45 -12.36 -16.89
N LEU A 206 -9.67 -12.01 -18.16
CA LEU A 206 -10.32 -10.75 -18.57
C LEU A 206 -11.66 -10.55 -17.88
N LYS A 207 -12.53 -11.58 -17.88
CA LYS A 207 -13.84 -11.52 -17.23
C LYS A 207 -13.72 -11.24 -15.73
N SER A 208 -12.77 -11.88 -15.05
CA SER A 208 -12.54 -11.67 -13.62
C SER A 208 -11.93 -10.30 -13.29
N MET A 209 -11.06 -9.76 -14.16
CA MET A 209 -10.54 -8.40 -14.02
C MET A 209 -11.64 -7.36 -14.27
N PHE A 210 -12.51 -7.59 -15.26
CA PHE A 210 -13.61 -6.68 -15.58
C PHE A 210 -14.60 -6.54 -14.42
N THR A 211 -14.98 -7.65 -13.76
CA THR A 211 -15.87 -7.59 -12.60
C THR A 211 -15.24 -6.84 -11.43
N LEU A 212 -13.96 -7.08 -11.16
CA LEU A 212 -13.21 -6.36 -10.12
C LEU A 212 -13.00 -4.87 -10.45
N LEU A 213 -12.80 -4.53 -11.72
CA LEU A 213 -12.72 -3.14 -12.20
C LEU A 213 -14.02 -2.40 -11.90
N PHE A 214 -15.17 -2.95 -12.30
CA PHE A 214 -16.46 -2.35 -12.01
C PHE A 214 -16.64 -2.12 -10.50
N MET A 215 -16.26 -3.10 -9.67
CA MET A 215 -16.31 -2.97 -8.22
C MET A 215 -15.34 -1.90 -7.70
N SER A 216 -14.12 -1.78 -8.23
CA SER A 216 -13.15 -0.77 -7.78
C SER A 216 -13.60 0.68 -8.01
N VAL A 217 -14.53 0.91 -8.93
CA VAL A 217 -15.12 2.23 -9.20
C VAL A 217 -16.40 2.42 -8.39
N VAL A 218 -17.35 1.48 -8.49
CA VAL A 218 -18.72 1.67 -7.97
C VAL A 218 -18.84 1.32 -6.48
N SER A 219 -18.03 0.38 -5.96
CA SER A 219 -18.24 -0.12 -4.59
C SER A 219 -18.09 0.95 -3.52
N GLY A 220 -17.23 1.95 -3.69
CA GLY A 220 -17.02 2.97 -2.66
C GLY A 220 -18.26 3.82 -2.40
N SER A 221 -18.91 4.33 -3.45
CA SER A 221 -20.14 5.10 -3.32
C SER A 221 -21.32 4.23 -2.86
N PHE A 222 -21.44 3.01 -3.40
CA PHE A 222 -22.51 2.11 -3.01
C PHE A 222 -22.40 1.68 -1.54
N LEU A 223 -21.19 1.32 -1.09
CA LEU A 223 -20.95 0.92 0.30
C LEU A 223 -21.07 2.10 1.27
N SER A 224 -20.68 3.32 0.89
CA SER A 224 -20.82 4.48 1.77
C SER A 224 -22.29 4.78 2.10
N TRP A 225 -23.18 4.65 1.12
CA TRP A 225 -24.63 4.79 1.34
C TRP A 225 -25.26 3.66 2.15
N LEU A 226 -24.68 2.45 2.09
CA LEU A 226 -25.19 1.31 2.85
C LEU A 226 -24.72 1.29 4.30
N ILE A 227 -23.44 1.61 4.54
CA ILE A 227 -22.82 1.46 5.87
C ILE A 227 -23.14 2.68 6.75
N PHE A 228 -23.08 3.89 6.20
CA PHE A 228 -23.29 5.11 6.98
C PHE A 228 -24.75 5.53 6.92
N SER A 229 -25.45 5.36 8.04
CA SER A 229 -26.83 5.84 8.22
C SER A 229 -26.92 7.37 8.31
N TYR A 230 -25.87 8.01 8.82
CA TYR A 230 -25.72 9.47 8.87
C TYR A 230 -24.33 9.88 8.34
N PRO A 231 -24.23 11.00 7.60
CA PRO A 231 -22.93 11.53 7.19
C PRO A 231 -22.18 12.06 8.42
N TYR A 232 -20.86 11.86 8.45
CA TYR A 232 -20.02 12.47 9.49
C TYR A 232 -19.94 13.98 9.25
N MET A 233 -20.15 14.77 10.32
CA MET A 233 -20.00 16.22 10.26
C MET A 233 -18.52 16.58 10.31
N ILE A 234 -17.96 17.02 9.18
CA ILE A 234 -16.57 17.43 9.06
C ILE A 234 -16.49 18.96 8.97
N TYR A 235 -15.97 19.61 10.02
CA TYR A 235 -15.80 21.07 10.06
C TYR A 235 -14.32 21.44 10.15
N LEU A 236 -13.71 21.73 8.99
CA LEU A 236 -12.29 22.04 8.87
C LEU A 236 -12.06 23.37 8.14
N PRO A 237 -11.01 24.13 8.46
CA PRO A 237 -10.57 25.24 7.63
C PRO A 237 -10.11 24.72 6.26
N PHE A 238 -10.28 25.54 5.22
CA PHE A 238 -9.99 25.17 3.83
C PHE A 238 -8.58 24.59 3.62
N ASN A 239 -7.57 25.13 4.32
CA ASN A 239 -6.20 24.64 4.21
C ASN A 239 -6.03 23.19 4.69
N LEU A 240 -6.72 22.78 5.77
CA LEU A 240 -6.65 21.41 6.26
C LEU A 240 -7.42 20.44 5.35
N LYS A 241 -8.57 20.87 4.83
CA LYS A 241 -9.34 20.08 3.86
C LYS A 241 -8.54 19.83 2.57
N MET A 242 -7.81 20.83 2.07
CA MET A 242 -6.99 20.67 0.85
C MET A 242 -5.64 19.98 1.10
N MET A 243 -5.28 19.69 2.36
CA MET A 243 -3.96 19.14 2.71
C MET A 243 -3.68 17.80 2.02
N VAL A 244 -4.69 16.92 1.91
CA VAL A 244 -4.57 15.62 1.23
C VAL A 244 -4.19 15.82 -0.24
N ILE A 245 -4.81 16.79 -0.91
CA ILE A 245 -4.53 17.12 -2.31
C ILE A 245 -3.11 17.69 -2.45
N TYR A 246 -2.69 18.60 -1.58
CA TYR A 246 -1.32 19.15 -1.62
C TYR A 246 -0.26 18.07 -1.46
N VAL A 247 -0.43 17.18 -0.48
CA VAL A 247 0.54 16.12 -0.21
C VAL A 247 0.56 15.08 -1.33
N SER A 248 -0.61 14.78 -1.91
CA SER A 248 -0.68 13.84 -3.04
C SER A 248 -0.03 14.39 -4.31
N LEU A 249 -0.20 15.68 -4.59
CA LEU A 249 0.49 16.37 -5.69
C LEU A 249 2.01 16.40 -5.50
N LEU A 250 2.48 16.67 -4.28
CA LEU A 250 3.92 16.61 -3.97
C LEU A 250 4.48 15.19 -4.18
N GLY A 251 3.75 14.17 -3.75
CA GLY A 251 4.12 12.76 -3.98
C GLY A 251 4.19 12.40 -5.47
N MET A 252 3.20 12.86 -6.26
CA MET A 252 3.17 12.67 -7.71
C MET A 252 4.37 13.33 -8.40
N LEU A 253 4.70 14.58 -8.03
CA LEU A 253 5.85 15.30 -8.56
C LEU A 253 7.16 14.58 -8.24
N MET A 254 7.34 14.11 -7.00
CA MET A 254 8.53 13.33 -6.63
C MET A 254 8.62 12.01 -7.39
N GLY A 255 7.49 11.32 -7.61
CA GLY A 255 7.39 10.11 -8.44
C GLY A 255 7.92 10.32 -9.83
N TYR A 256 7.42 11.36 -10.49
CA TYR A 256 7.81 11.72 -11.85
C TYR A 256 9.29 12.13 -11.94
N LEU A 257 9.79 12.93 -10.99
CA LEU A 257 11.18 13.35 -10.99
C LEU A 257 12.14 12.18 -10.85
N VAL A 258 11.83 11.21 -9.99
CA VAL A 258 12.70 10.04 -9.76
C VAL A 258 12.63 9.06 -10.93
N SER A 259 11.46 8.83 -11.53
CA SER A 259 11.37 7.95 -12.70
C SER A 259 12.12 8.50 -13.92
N ASN A 260 12.21 9.83 -14.05
CA ASN A 260 12.86 10.50 -15.18
C ASN A 260 14.37 10.69 -15.02
N MET A 261 14.98 10.16 -13.96
CA MET A 261 16.43 10.22 -13.77
C MET A 261 17.11 9.40 -14.86
N LYS A 262 17.69 10.08 -15.85
CA LYS A 262 18.49 9.47 -16.92
C LYS A 262 19.81 8.93 -16.36
N ILE A 263 20.45 8.04 -17.13
CA ILE A 263 21.76 7.43 -16.83
C ILE A 263 22.84 8.48 -16.51
N TYR A 264 22.75 9.67 -17.10
CA TYR A 264 23.70 10.77 -16.88
C TYR A 264 23.48 11.57 -15.59
N SER A 265 22.42 11.29 -14.83
CA SER A 265 22.20 11.95 -13.55
C SER A 265 23.15 11.40 -12.49
N LEU A 266 23.68 12.28 -11.63
CA LEU A 266 24.44 11.86 -10.46
C LEU A 266 23.55 10.93 -9.62
N ASN A 267 24.03 9.70 -9.36
CA ASN A 267 23.36 8.74 -8.50
C ASN A 267 23.32 9.27 -7.07
N LYS A 268 22.31 10.07 -6.75
CA LYS A 268 22.09 10.63 -5.40
C LYS A 268 21.96 9.53 -4.35
N PHE A 269 21.50 8.34 -4.71
CA PHE A 269 21.49 7.18 -3.82
C PHE A 269 22.88 6.70 -3.40
N LEU A 270 23.90 6.80 -4.27
CA LEU A 270 25.28 6.46 -3.90
C LEU A 270 25.83 7.46 -2.86
N SER A 271 25.46 8.74 -2.94
CA SER A 271 25.89 9.73 -1.93
C SER A 271 25.31 9.47 -0.53
N THR A 272 24.16 8.80 -0.43
CA THR A 272 23.52 8.42 0.83
C THR A 272 23.31 6.91 0.93
N TYR A 273 24.35 6.14 0.58
CA TYR A 273 24.26 4.68 0.50
C TYR A 273 23.84 4.01 1.82
N THR A 274 24.40 4.46 2.95
CA THR A 274 24.08 3.87 4.27
C THR A 274 22.60 4.07 4.64
N LEU A 275 22.08 5.28 4.41
CA LEU A 275 20.68 5.61 4.67
C LEU A 275 19.74 4.88 3.72
N SER A 276 20.05 4.85 2.43
CA SER A 276 19.22 4.15 1.44
C SER A 276 19.19 2.64 1.68
N ASN A 277 20.31 2.03 2.09
CA ASN A 277 20.35 0.62 2.45
C ASN A 277 19.53 0.30 3.71
N PHE A 278 19.56 1.19 4.72
CA PHE A 278 18.70 1.05 5.91
C PHE A 278 17.21 1.13 5.56
N LEU A 279 16.84 2.07 4.69
CA LEU A 279 15.46 2.29 4.27
C LEU A 279 14.94 1.20 3.32
N SER A 280 15.80 0.60 2.50
CA SER A 280 15.40 -0.50 1.60
C SER A 280 15.17 -1.80 2.37
N LEU A 281 16.04 -2.14 3.34
CA LEU A 281 15.98 -3.39 4.10
C LEU A 281 15.00 -3.38 5.28
N MET A 282 13.91 -2.61 5.18
CA MET A 282 12.87 -2.58 6.21
C MET A 282 13.42 -2.26 7.62
N TRP A 283 14.30 -1.25 7.72
CA TRP A 283 15.02 -0.91 8.96
C TRP A 283 15.82 -2.08 9.55
N PHE A 284 16.32 -2.97 8.68
CA PHE A 284 16.99 -4.23 9.03
C PHE A 284 16.16 -5.18 9.91
N MET A 285 14.83 -4.97 10.03
CA MET A 285 13.95 -5.81 10.85
C MET A 285 13.99 -7.29 10.47
N PRO A 286 13.99 -7.68 9.17
CA PRO A 286 14.12 -9.08 8.78
C PRO A 286 15.42 -9.69 9.34
N ASN A 287 16.56 -9.02 9.16
CA ASN A 287 17.86 -9.52 9.61
C ASN A 287 17.96 -9.59 11.14
N LEU A 288 17.40 -8.61 11.86
CA LEU A 288 17.38 -8.62 13.33
C LEU A 288 16.52 -9.76 13.88
N SER A 289 15.36 -10.01 13.28
CA SER A 289 14.45 -11.07 13.72
C SER A 289 14.98 -12.47 13.37
N THR A 290 15.54 -12.67 12.18
CA THR A 290 16.03 -13.99 11.75
C THR A 290 17.35 -14.34 12.41
N TYR A 291 18.37 -13.49 12.35
CA TYR A 291 19.68 -13.82 12.91
C TYR A 291 19.77 -13.57 14.40
N GLY A 292 19.16 -12.51 14.92
CA GLY A 292 19.27 -12.15 16.33
C GLY A 292 18.47 -13.07 17.25
N LEU A 293 17.17 -13.23 16.99
CA LEU A 293 16.29 -14.00 17.89
C LEU A 293 16.50 -15.51 17.75
N SER A 294 16.57 -16.04 16.52
CA SER A 294 16.65 -17.50 16.33
C SER A 294 17.94 -18.09 16.88
N TYR A 295 19.07 -17.38 16.76
CA TYR A 295 20.37 -17.85 17.22
C TYR A 295 20.40 -18.13 18.72
N ASN A 296 19.83 -17.23 19.53
CA ASN A 296 19.82 -17.37 20.99
C ASN A 296 18.97 -18.57 21.43
N PHE A 297 17.79 -18.77 20.83
CA PHE A 297 16.92 -19.90 21.15
C PHE A 297 17.52 -21.24 20.70
N LEU A 298 18.13 -21.28 19.52
CA LEU A 298 18.79 -22.49 19.00
C LEU A 298 20.01 -22.87 19.84
N ASN A 299 20.83 -21.90 20.25
CA ASN A 299 21.99 -22.15 21.11
C ASN A 299 21.56 -22.62 22.50
N PHE A 300 20.51 -22.02 23.07
CA PHE A 300 19.93 -22.48 24.34
C PHE A 300 19.41 -23.92 24.23
N GLY A 301 18.67 -24.23 23.17
CA GLY A 301 18.20 -25.59 22.90
C GLY A 301 19.35 -26.60 22.75
N GLN A 302 20.43 -26.22 22.06
CA GLN A 302 21.61 -27.08 21.94
C GLN A 302 22.33 -27.31 23.27
N ASN A 303 22.37 -26.30 24.14
CA ASN A 303 22.99 -26.44 25.46
C ASN A 303 22.14 -27.31 26.39
N LEU A 304 20.81 -27.18 26.35
CA LEU A 304 19.91 -28.08 27.07
C LEU A 304 20.11 -29.53 26.63
N LEU A 305 20.15 -29.79 25.32
CA LEU A 305 20.40 -31.12 24.75
C LEU A 305 21.78 -31.71 25.07
N LYS A 306 22.74 -30.90 25.53
CA LYS A 306 24.09 -31.37 25.90
C LYS A 306 24.27 -31.57 27.39
N ILE A 307 23.55 -30.78 28.20
CA ILE A 307 23.74 -30.70 29.64
C ILE A 307 22.67 -31.50 30.39
N VAL A 308 21.44 -31.53 29.86
CA VAL A 308 20.27 -32.10 30.53
C VAL A 308 19.90 -33.46 29.94
N ASP A 309 19.76 -33.54 28.61
CA ASP A 309 19.46 -34.78 27.88
C ASP A 309 20.75 -35.51 27.48
#